data_AF-A0A2A9MAR4-F1
#
_entry.id   AF-A0A2A9MAR4-F1
#
_cell.length_a   1.000
_cell.length_b   1.000
_cell.length_c   1.000
_cell.angle_alpha   90.00
_cell.angle_beta   90.00
_cell.angle_gamma   90.00
#
_symmetry.space_group_name_H-M   'P 1'
#
loop_
_entity.id
_entity.type
_entity.pdbx_description
1 polymer ?
#
loop_
_entity_poly.entity_id
_entity_poly.type
_entity_poly.pdbx_seq_one_letter_code
_entity_poly.pdbx_strand_id
1 'polypeptide(L)'
;MGSGGFVYHPPRKRLLHSPSPVRCVSPLLSPEDEADEILEAEERRKEEEKAKAAAAAAKKAAVEARRGFADFEADAPLSDPLAEKMRRQKLVEEADKRLMDDLFSGCDRPADYVPPTAPVAAAASRAKATKTATQVVDPVDAICLRSYKDCEQLATRLSKKIRDSPAKSPAWLRFLDLLLKDCTPKMEMKDLVSLQNKLQSCVADRDKESKQISEKKKKPNDVGSKIKNYQDEMDMLYGDLSQDEDDDDEDFI
;
A
#
# COMPACT_ATOMS: atom_id res chain seq x y z
N MET A 1 -10.33 7.82 100.56
CA MET A 1 -11.77 8.15 100.53
C MET A 1 -12.12 8.34 99.06
N GLY A 2 -12.57 7.30 98.34
CA GLY A 2 -13.92 6.73 98.40
C GLY A 2 -14.84 7.70 97.67
N SER A 3 -15.34 7.48 96.46
CA SER A 3 -16.34 6.51 96.00
C SER A 3 -16.74 7.03 94.58
N GLY A 4 -17.07 6.29 93.53
CA GLY A 4 -17.81 5.04 93.42
C GLY A 4 -19.22 5.32 92.85
N GLY A 5 -19.49 4.85 91.63
CA GLY A 5 -20.83 4.72 91.02
C GLY A 5 -21.39 6.00 90.35
N PHE A 6 -22.12 5.97 89.24
CA PHE A 6 -23.01 4.91 88.75
C PHE A 6 -23.18 5.08 87.22
N VAL A 7 -23.00 3.99 86.47
CA VAL A 7 -23.19 3.92 85.01
C VAL A 7 -24.66 3.61 84.75
N TYR A 8 -25.36 4.47 84.01
CA TYR A 8 -26.72 4.21 83.52
C TYR A 8 -26.70 4.03 82.00
N HIS A 9 -27.00 2.81 81.55
CA HIS A 9 -27.32 2.47 80.17
C HIS A 9 -28.84 2.53 79.95
N PRO A 10 -29.33 3.29 78.97
CA PRO A 10 -30.67 3.10 78.41
C PRO A 10 -30.66 2.23 77.13
N PRO A 11 -31.84 1.70 76.73
CA PRO A 11 -31.96 0.35 76.16
C PRO A 11 -31.81 0.28 74.64
N ARG A 12 -31.30 -0.88 74.19
CA ARG A 12 -31.26 -1.35 72.80
C ARG A 12 -32.66 -1.28 72.15
N LYS A 13 -32.86 -0.34 71.23
CA LYS A 13 -33.97 -0.37 70.29
C LYS A 13 -33.58 -1.14 69.02
N ARG A 14 -34.54 -1.95 68.60
CA ARG A 14 -34.46 -3.04 67.63
C ARG A 14 -34.20 -2.52 66.22
N LEU A 15 -33.47 -3.35 65.48
CA LEU A 15 -33.33 -3.38 64.04
C LEU A 15 -34.68 -3.14 63.35
N LEU A 16 -34.78 -2.04 62.61
CA LEU A 16 -35.72 -1.93 61.50
C LEU A 16 -34.90 -1.97 60.21
N HIS A 17 -35.23 -2.98 59.41
CA HIS A 17 -34.69 -3.28 58.10
C HIS A 17 -34.72 -2.05 57.19
N SER A 18 -33.57 -1.75 56.61
CA SER A 18 -33.45 -0.97 55.39
C SER A 18 -34.01 -1.78 54.21
N PRO A 19 -34.97 -1.27 53.43
CA PRO A 19 -35.27 -1.86 52.12
C PRO A 19 -34.10 -1.56 51.17
N SER A 20 -33.42 -2.63 50.74
CA SER A 20 -32.41 -2.58 49.68
C SER A 20 -32.99 -2.00 48.39
N PRO A 21 -32.21 -1.22 47.63
CA PRO A 21 -32.62 -0.83 46.28
C PRO A 21 -32.75 -2.09 45.42
N VAL A 22 -33.94 -2.28 44.86
CA VAL A 22 -34.23 -3.30 43.86
C VAL A 22 -33.30 -3.02 42.68
N ARG A 23 -32.26 -3.85 42.53
CA ARG A 23 -31.49 -3.91 41.29
C ARG A 23 -32.45 -4.40 40.22
N CYS A 24 -32.82 -3.52 39.29
CA CYS A 24 -33.34 -3.94 38.00
C CYS A 24 -32.26 -4.81 37.35
N VAL A 25 -32.47 -6.12 37.38
CA VAL A 25 -31.71 -7.08 36.59
C VAL A 25 -32.18 -6.87 35.16
N SER A 26 -31.39 -6.13 34.38
CA SER A 26 -31.52 -6.16 32.93
C SER A 26 -31.47 -7.61 32.47
N PRO A 27 -32.35 -8.06 31.56
CA PRO A 27 -32.23 -9.37 30.95
C PRO A 27 -30.83 -9.46 30.33
N LEU A 28 -30.03 -10.42 30.83
CA LEU A 28 -28.81 -10.85 30.16
C LEU A 28 -29.22 -11.40 28.80
N LEU A 29 -29.09 -10.59 27.74
CA LEU A 29 -29.04 -11.11 26.39
C LEU A 29 -27.83 -12.03 26.30
N SER A 30 -28.05 -13.20 25.70
CA SER A 30 -27.03 -14.22 25.50
C SER A 30 -25.96 -13.66 24.55
N PRO A 31 -24.66 -13.84 24.82
CA PRO A 31 -23.57 -13.41 23.93
C PRO A 31 -23.59 -14.04 22.52
N GLU A 32 -24.48 -15.00 22.29
CA GLU A 32 -24.65 -15.70 21.02
C GLU A 32 -25.61 -14.95 20.06
N ASP A 33 -26.56 -14.16 20.59
CA ASP A 33 -27.53 -13.41 19.76
C ASP A 33 -26.95 -12.09 19.19
N GLU A 34 -25.94 -11.48 19.84
CA GLU A 34 -25.27 -10.26 19.32
C GLU A 34 -24.32 -10.57 18.13
N ALA A 35 -23.80 -11.80 18.03
CA ALA A 35 -22.86 -12.17 16.98
C ALA A 35 -23.56 -12.35 15.62
N ASP A 36 -24.80 -12.87 15.63
CA ASP A 36 -25.60 -13.08 14.42
C ASP A 36 -26.14 -11.76 13.85
N GLU A 37 -26.50 -10.79 14.71
CA GLU A 37 -26.95 -9.46 14.27
C GLU A 37 -25.81 -8.63 13.63
N ILE A 38 -24.57 -8.80 14.09
CA ILE A 38 -23.39 -8.15 13.50
C ILE A 38 -23.04 -8.74 12.12
N LEU A 39 -23.20 -10.06 11.94
CA LEU A 39 -22.96 -10.74 10.66
C LEU A 39 -24.00 -10.35 9.61
N GLU A 40 -25.29 -10.29 9.96
CA GLU A 40 -26.34 -9.84 9.04
C GLU A 40 -26.17 -8.34 8.66
N ALA A 41 -25.72 -7.50 9.59
CA ALA A 41 -25.44 -6.09 9.31
C ALA A 41 -24.26 -5.91 8.34
N GLU A 42 -23.22 -6.74 8.46
CA GLU A 42 -22.07 -6.71 7.55
C GLU A 42 -22.42 -7.24 6.16
N GLU A 43 -23.27 -8.26 6.08
CA GLU A 43 -23.76 -8.80 4.80
C GLU A 43 -24.64 -7.79 4.05
N ARG A 44 -25.56 -7.10 4.74
CA ARG A 44 -26.35 -6.01 4.14
C ARG A 44 -25.47 -4.86 3.62
N ARG A 45 -24.42 -4.50 4.36
CA ARG A 45 -23.49 -3.45 3.95
C ARG A 45 -22.71 -3.86 2.70
N LYS A 46 -22.33 -5.12 2.61
CA LYS A 46 -21.62 -5.70 1.46
C LYS A 46 -22.52 -5.82 0.22
N GLU A 47 -23.80 -6.12 0.41
CA GLU A 47 -24.81 -6.11 -0.65
C GLU A 47 -25.11 -4.70 -1.15
N GLU A 48 -25.24 -3.72 -0.26
CA GLU A 48 -25.46 -2.32 -0.62
C GLU A 48 -24.26 -1.73 -1.38
N GLU A 49 -23.03 -2.07 -0.97
CA GLU A 49 -21.82 -1.65 -1.66
C GLU A 49 -21.69 -2.29 -3.05
N LYS A 50 -22.04 -3.58 -3.18
CA LYS A 50 -22.12 -4.25 -4.49
C LYS A 50 -23.19 -3.65 -5.39
N ALA A 51 -24.37 -3.32 -4.86
CA ALA A 51 -25.43 -2.66 -5.62
C ALA A 51 -25.01 -1.26 -6.07
N LYS A 52 -24.31 -0.51 -5.23
CA LYS A 52 -23.79 0.82 -5.55
C LYS A 52 -22.66 0.78 -6.57
N ALA A 53 -21.77 -0.21 -6.49
CA ALA A 53 -20.73 -0.46 -7.48
C ALA A 53 -21.31 -0.87 -8.85
N ALA A 54 -22.31 -1.75 -8.87
CA ALA A 54 -23.01 -2.15 -10.08
C ALA A 54 -23.75 -0.98 -10.74
N ALA A 55 -24.42 -0.13 -9.94
CA ALA A 55 -25.08 1.07 -10.46
C ALA A 55 -24.09 2.11 -11.02
N ALA A 56 -22.92 2.26 -10.40
CA ALA A 56 -21.86 3.14 -10.92
C ALA A 56 -21.25 2.60 -12.22
N ALA A 57 -21.02 1.28 -12.32
CA ALA A 57 -20.54 0.63 -13.53
C ALA A 57 -21.55 0.76 -14.69
N ALA A 58 -22.84 0.58 -14.43
CA ALA A 58 -23.90 0.75 -15.43
C ALA A 58 -23.99 2.19 -15.94
N LYS A 59 -23.86 3.19 -15.04
CA LYS A 59 -23.82 4.61 -15.44
C LYS A 59 -22.59 4.94 -16.29
N LYS A 60 -21.42 4.38 -15.95
CA LYS A 60 -20.19 4.59 -16.74
C LYS A 60 -20.31 3.97 -18.14
N ALA A 61 -20.84 2.75 -18.23
CA ALA A 61 -21.09 2.08 -19.52
C ALA A 61 -22.10 2.84 -20.39
N ALA A 62 -23.16 3.41 -19.81
CA ALA A 62 -24.14 4.21 -20.56
C ALA A 62 -23.56 5.53 -21.09
N VAL A 63 -22.63 6.16 -20.37
CA VAL A 63 -21.93 7.38 -20.81
C VAL A 63 -20.92 7.05 -21.91
N GLU A 64 -20.19 5.94 -21.79
CA GLU A 64 -19.22 5.49 -22.77
C GLU A 64 -19.88 5.06 -24.09
N ALA A 65 -21.03 4.36 -24.01
CA ALA A 65 -21.85 4.02 -25.17
C ALA A 65 -22.41 5.26 -25.90
N ARG A 66 -22.72 6.34 -25.17
CA ARG A 66 -23.14 7.62 -25.79
C ARG A 66 -22.00 8.40 -26.42
N ARG A 67 -20.76 8.23 -25.93
CA ARG A 67 -19.59 8.92 -26.47
C ARG A 67 -19.11 8.30 -27.79
N GLY A 68 -19.18 6.98 -27.92
CA GLY A 68 -18.74 6.27 -29.13
C GLY A 68 -19.53 6.61 -30.42
N PHE A 69 -20.72 7.21 -30.30
CA PHE A 69 -21.54 7.58 -31.47
C PHE A 69 -21.34 9.04 -31.94
N ALA A 70 -20.70 9.90 -31.13
CA ALA A 70 -20.51 11.32 -31.46
C ALA A 70 -19.15 11.63 -32.12
N ASP A 71 -18.15 10.77 -31.95
CA ASP A 71 -16.79 11.03 -32.44
C ASP A 71 -16.60 10.68 -33.94
N PHE A 72 -17.51 9.89 -34.56
CA PHE A 72 -17.36 9.44 -35.95
C PHE A 72 -17.78 10.47 -37.01
N GLU A 73 -18.56 11.49 -36.64
CA GLU A 73 -19.08 12.50 -37.59
C GLU A 73 -18.13 13.70 -37.75
N ALA A 74 -17.18 13.88 -36.83
CA ALA A 74 -16.20 14.96 -36.87
C ALA A 74 -14.98 14.69 -37.76
N ASP A 75 -14.79 13.44 -38.20
CA ASP A 75 -13.56 12.99 -38.88
C ASP A 75 -13.68 12.76 -40.40
N ALA A 76 -14.83 13.05 -41.01
CA ALA A 76 -15.03 12.93 -42.46
C ALA A 76 -14.09 13.88 -43.25
N PRO A 77 -13.31 13.42 -44.24
CA PRO A 77 -12.35 14.27 -44.97
C PRO A 77 -13.06 15.40 -45.72
N LEU A 78 -12.66 16.65 -45.47
CA LEU A 78 -13.19 17.81 -46.21
C LEU A 78 -12.51 17.89 -47.59
N SER A 79 -13.28 18.26 -48.61
CA SER A 79 -12.81 18.37 -50.00
C SER A 79 -11.83 19.52 -50.26
N ASP A 80 -11.67 20.44 -49.30
CA ASP A 80 -10.84 21.64 -49.45
C ASP A 80 -9.50 21.50 -48.70
N PRO A 81 -8.35 21.55 -49.40
CA PRO A 81 -7.03 21.21 -48.83
C PRO A 81 -6.57 22.17 -47.72
N LEU A 82 -7.05 23.42 -47.69
CA LEU A 82 -6.76 24.37 -46.61
C LEU A 82 -7.63 24.14 -45.37
N ALA A 83 -8.89 23.76 -45.55
CA ALA A 83 -9.80 23.49 -44.43
C ALA A 83 -9.41 22.19 -43.71
N GLU A 84 -9.01 21.16 -44.46
CA GLU A 84 -8.49 19.91 -43.91
C GLU A 84 -7.18 20.12 -43.13
N LYS A 85 -6.28 20.99 -43.63
CA LYS A 85 -5.05 21.35 -42.92
C LYS A 85 -5.34 22.07 -41.61
N MET A 86 -6.28 23.02 -41.60
CA MET A 86 -6.71 23.72 -40.38
C MET A 86 -7.41 22.79 -39.39
N ARG A 87 -8.17 21.80 -39.87
CA ARG A 87 -8.80 20.80 -39.01
C ARG A 87 -7.75 19.92 -38.34
N ARG A 88 -6.80 19.40 -39.12
CA ARG A 88 -5.70 18.59 -38.58
C ARG A 88 -4.86 19.37 -37.58
N GLN A 89 -4.57 20.62 -37.88
CA GLN A 89 -3.87 21.50 -36.95
C GLN A 89 -4.64 21.65 -35.62
N LYS A 90 -5.95 21.89 -35.67
CA LYS A 90 -6.78 21.97 -34.45
C LYS A 90 -6.83 20.67 -33.66
N LEU A 91 -6.91 19.52 -34.33
CA LEU A 91 -6.92 18.21 -33.67
C LEU A 91 -5.57 17.93 -32.97
N VAL A 92 -4.46 18.33 -33.59
CA VAL A 92 -3.13 18.23 -32.98
C VAL A 92 -3.01 19.16 -31.78
N GLU A 93 -3.42 20.43 -31.92
CA GLU A 93 -3.38 21.40 -30.82
C GLU A 93 -4.29 20.98 -29.64
N GLU A 94 -5.44 20.36 -29.91
CA GLU A 94 -6.33 19.84 -28.87
C GLU A 94 -5.74 18.61 -28.16
N ALA A 95 -5.08 17.71 -28.89
CA ALA A 95 -4.38 16.57 -28.32
C ALA A 95 -3.20 17.03 -27.44
N ASP A 96 -2.39 17.98 -27.93
CA ASP A 96 -1.28 18.57 -27.19
C ASP A 96 -1.77 19.32 -25.94
N LYS A 97 -2.91 20.02 -26.02
CA LYS A 97 -3.51 20.68 -24.87
C LYS A 97 -3.95 19.67 -23.80
N ARG A 98 -4.58 18.55 -24.18
CA ARG A 98 -4.96 17.50 -23.23
C ARG A 98 -3.73 16.85 -22.59
N LEU A 99 -2.66 16.66 -23.35
CA LEU A 99 -1.38 16.15 -22.85
C LEU A 99 -0.74 17.13 -21.85
N MET A 100 -0.72 18.43 -22.18
CA MET A 100 -0.23 19.48 -21.28
C MET A 100 -1.06 19.56 -19.99
N ASP A 101 -2.38 19.49 -20.11
CA ASP A 101 -3.26 19.53 -18.94
C ASP A 101 -3.03 18.29 -18.04
N ASP A 102 -2.78 17.10 -18.59
CA ASP A 102 -2.47 15.89 -17.81
C ASP A 102 -1.09 15.96 -17.14
N LEU A 103 -0.06 16.42 -17.89
CA LEU A 103 1.29 16.58 -17.36
C LEU A 103 1.39 17.65 -16.26
N PHE A 104 0.54 18.69 -16.30
CA PHE A 104 0.56 19.80 -15.35
C PHE A 104 -0.65 19.86 -14.41
N SER A 105 -1.55 18.89 -14.41
CA SER A 105 -2.71 18.83 -13.49
C SER A 105 -2.30 18.70 -12.02
N GLY A 106 -1.07 18.27 -11.74
CA GLY A 106 -0.53 18.07 -10.39
C GLY A 106 0.43 19.16 -9.90
N CYS A 107 0.69 20.20 -10.69
CA CYS A 107 1.54 21.32 -10.27
C CYS A 107 0.69 22.43 -9.67
N ASP A 108 1.02 22.87 -8.44
CA ASP A 108 0.39 24.02 -7.79
C ASP A 108 0.48 25.25 -8.70
N ARG A 109 -0.65 25.66 -9.28
CA ARG A 109 -0.72 26.90 -10.06
C ARG A 109 -0.77 28.09 -9.09
N PRO A 110 0.08 29.12 -9.29
CA PRO A 110 0.01 30.35 -8.51
C PRO A 110 -1.41 30.93 -8.58
N ALA A 111 -1.93 31.41 -7.44
CA ALA A 111 -3.30 31.92 -7.32
C ALA A 111 -3.64 33.08 -8.28
N ASP A 112 -2.63 33.69 -8.89
CA ASP A 112 -2.76 34.82 -9.82
C ASP A 112 -2.80 34.41 -11.31
N TYR A 113 -2.73 33.11 -11.63
CA TYR A 113 -2.78 32.66 -13.03
C TYR A 113 -4.23 32.54 -13.53
N VAL A 114 -4.71 33.58 -14.22
CA VAL A 114 -5.96 33.54 -14.98
C VAL A 114 -5.63 33.14 -16.42
N PRO A 115 -6.09 31.98 -16.94
CA PRO A 115 -5.88 31.62 -18.33
C PRO A 115 -6.64 32.60 -19.25
N PRO A 116 -6.04 33.06 -20.36
CA PRO A 116 -6.62 34.08 -21.26
C PRO A 116 -7.85 33.62 -22.06
N THR A 117 -8.44 32.45 -21.76
CA THR A 117 -9.59 31.88 -22.49
C THR A 117 -10.82 31.58 -21.62
N ALA A 118 -10.85 32.03 -20.36
CA ALA A 118 -12.05 31.91 -19.54
C ALA A 118 -13.06 33.04 -19.87
N PRO A 119 -14.31 32.73 -20.27
CA PRO A 119 -15.35 33.74 -20.39
C PRO A 119 -15.65 34.34 -19.00
N VAL A 120 -15.54 35.66 -18.93
CA VAL A 120 -15.84 36.50 -17.77
C VAL A 120 -17.36 36.50 -17.52
N ALA A 121 -17.87 35.50 -16.82
CA ALA A 121 -19.25 35.47 -16.36
C ALA A 121 -19.44 34.55 -15.16
N ALA A 122 -18.84 34.88 -14.00
CA ALA A 122 -19.28 34.36 -12.70
C ALA A 122 -18.66 35.15 -11.52
N ALA A 123 -18.73 36.48 -11.55
CA ALA A 123 -18.46 37.32 -10.39
C ALA A 123 -19.76 37.64 -9.65
N ALA A 124 -20.49 36.63 -9.14
CA ALA A 124 -21.58 36.83 -8.18
C ALA A 124 -22.09 35.49 -7.58
N SER A 125 -21.41 34.97 -6.57
CA SER A 125 -22.06 34.31 -5.43
C SER A 125 -21.03 33.96 -4.36
N ARG A 126 -20.67 34.98 -3.58
CA ARG A 126 -19.96 34.82 -2.31
C ARG A 126 -20.96 34.30 -1.27
N ALA A 127 -21.32 33.02 -1.38
CA ALA A 127 -22.00 32.30 -0.31
C ALA A 127 -20.94 31.49 0.45
N LYS A 128 -20.85 31.74 1.75
CA LYS A 128 -20.02 31.01 2.71
C LYS A 128 -20.42 29.53 2.70
N ALA A 129 -19.80 28.75 1.82
CA ALA A 129 -19.60 27.34 2.04
C ALA A 129 -18.23 27.22 2.67
N THR A 130 -18.19 27.10 4.00
CA THR A 130 -17.04 26.53 4.70
C THR A 130 -16.93 25.08 4.24
N LYS A 131 -16.41 24.88 3.03
CA LYS A 131 -15.75 23.64 2.66
C LYS A 131 -14.58 23.60 3.64
N THR A 132 -14.71 22.78 4.68
CA THR A 132 -13.56 22.14 5.29
C THR A 132 -12.68 21.72 4.12
N ALA A 133 -11.62 22.49 3.88
CA ALA A 133 -10.50 22.01 3.11
C ALA A 133 -10.18 20.69 3.79
N THR A 134 -10.48 19.59 3.10
CA THR A 134 -9.92 18.30 3.45
C THR A 134 -8.44 18.60 3.51
N GLN A 135 -7.92 18.78 4.72
CA GLN A 135 -6.50 18.91 4.90
C GLN A 135 -5.97 17.66 4.18
N VAL A 136 -5.14 17.88 3.18
CA VAL A 136 -4.23 16.85 2.71
C VAL A 136 -3.31 16.66 3.91
N VAL A 137 -3.83 15.96 4.92
CA VAL A 137 -3.05 15.51 6.06
C VAL A 137 -2.12 14.52 5.40
N ASP A 138 -0.85 14.89 5.31
CA ASP A 138 0.17 13.95 4.88
C ASP A 138 0.00 12.71 5.77
N PRO A 139 -0.35 11.54 5.19
CA PRO A 139 -0.61 10.34 5.96
C PRO A 139 0.63 9.88 6.73
N VAL A 140 1.81 10.45 6.44
CA VAL A 140 3.07 10.20 7.14
C VAL A 140 3.27 11.14 8.34
N ASP A 141 2.83 12.40 8.27
CA ASP A 141 2.99 13.38 9.38
C ASP A 141 2.20 12.99 10.64
N ALA A 142 1.10 12.23 10.47
CA ALA A 142 0.32 11.71 11.58
C ALA A 142 0.98 10.49 12.27
N ILE A 143 2.05 9.92 11.71
CA ILE A 143 2.68 8.69 12.21
C ILE A 143 3.71 9.04 13.27
N CYS A 144 3.35 8.83 14.54
CA CYS A 144 4.27 8.99 15.67
C CYS A 144 4.82 7.63 16.10
N LEU A 145 6.10 7.37 15.84
CA LEU A 145 6.77 6.11 16.18
C LEU A 145 7.20 6.10 17.66
N ARG A 146 6.25 5.94 18.57
CA ARG A 146 6.52 5.90 20.02
C ARG A 146 6.67 4.48 20.56
N SER A 147 6.01 3.52 19.93
CA SER A 147 6.01 2.11 20.35
C SER A 147 6.48 1.18 19.23
N TYR A 148 6.92 -0.01 19.64
CA TYR A 148 7.27 -1.09 18.71
C TYR A 148 6.11 -1.43 17.76
N LYS A 149 4.87 -1.42 18.28
CA LYS A 149 3.67 -1.68 17.48
C LYS A 149 3.47 -0.64 16.37
N ASP A 150 3.82 0.63 16.62
CA ASP A 150 3.72 1.69 15.60
C ASP A 150 4.69 1.43 14.44
N CYS A 151 5.91 0.95 14.76
CA CYS A 151 6.89 0.55 13.76
C CYS A 151 6.41 -0.63 12.92
N GLU A 152 5.80 -1.66 13.53
CA GLU A 152 5.24 -2.81 12.80
C GLU A 152 4.07 -2.41 11.88
N GLN A 153 3.18 -1.54 12.36
CA GLN A 153 2.06 -1.05 11.56
C GLN A 153 2.53 -0.21 10.37
N LEU A 154 3.49 0.69 10.57
CA LEU A 154 4.10 1.45 9.48
C LEU A 154 4.76 0.51 8.46
N ALA A 155 5.58 -0.44 8.93
CA ALA A 155 6.23 -1.42 8.07
C ALA A 155 5.20 -2.19 7.23
N THR A 156 4.12 -2.68 7.85
CA THR A 156 3.06 -3.43 7.15
C THR A 156 2.36 -2.59 6.09
N ARG A 157 2.08 -1.31 6.37
CA ARG A 157 1.48 -0.38 5.40
C ARG A 157 2.42 -0.12 4.22
N LEU A 158 3.71 0.12 4.49
CA LEU A 158 4.73 0.30 3.47
C LEU A 158 4.91 -0.98 2.63
N SER A 159 4.96 -2.17 3.24
CA SER A 159 5.11 -3.44 2.52
C SER A 159 3.96 -3.72 1.53
N LYS A 160 2.74 -3.28 1.82
CA LYS A 160 1.63 -3.34 0.84
C LYS A 160 1.91 -2.41 -0.34
N LYS A 161 2.24 -1.14 -0.07
CA LYS A 161 2.55 -0.14 -1.10
C LYS A 161 3.77 -0.49 -1.95
N ILE A 162 4.78 -1.14 -1.38
CA ILE A 162 5.98 -1.57 -2.10
C ILE A 162 5.62 -2.65 -3.13
N ARG A 163 4.79 -3.63 -2.74
CA ARG A 163 4.36 -4.73 -3.62
C ARG A 163 3.48 -4.26 -4.77
N ASP A 164 2.62 -3.27 -4.50
CA ASP A 164 1.69 -2.72 -5.49
C ASP A 164 2.34 -1.66 -6.40
N SER A 165 3.56 -1.23 -6.09
CA SER A 165 4.21 -0.13 -6.80
C SER A 165 4.92 -0.60 -8.08
N PRO A 166 4.81 0.16 -9.18
CA PRO A 166 5.46 -0.16 -10.46
C PRO A 166 6.98 0.15 -10.47
N ALA A 167 7.53 0.63 -9.35
CA ALA A 167 8.93 1.05 -9.28
C ALA A 167 9.90 -0.14 -9.43
N LYS A 168 10.98 0.08 -10.19
CA LYS A 168 12.02 -0.93 -10.46
C LYS A 168 13.00 -1.04 -9.28
N SER A 169 13.72 -2.17 -9.23
CA SER A 169 14.72 -2.49 -8.19
C SER A 169 15.64 -1.33 -7.77
N PRO A 170 16.23 -0.52 -8.67
CA PRO A 170 17.12 0.57 -8.28
C PRO A 170 16.45 1.65 -7.40
N ALA A 171 15.15 1.91 -7.58
CA ALA A 171 14.43 2.88 -6.77
C ALA A 171 14.25 2.37 -5.32
N TRP A 172 13.98 1.07 -5.16
CA TRP A 172 13.86 0.45 -3.85
C TRP A 172 15.18 0.37 -3.09
N LEU A 173 16.28 0.12 -3.81
CA LEU A 173 17.61 0.15 -3.21
C LEU A 173 17.89 1.54 -2.60
N ARG A 174 17.62 2.62 -3.35
CA ARG A 174 17.82 3.98 -2.84
C ARG A 174 16.92 4.33 -1.67
N PHE A 175 15.67 3.88 -1.70
CA PHE A 175 14.76 4.05 -0.56
C PHE A 175 15.29 3.36 0.70
N LEU A 176 15.77 2.12 0.59
CA LEU A 176 16.35 1.37 1.70
C LEU A 176 17.66 1.99 2.20
N ASP A 177 18.53 2.49 1.30
CA ASP A 177 19.77 3.17 1.68
C ASP A 177 19.50 4.40 2.56
N LEU A 178 18.51 5.21 2.17
CA LEU A 178 18.12 6.40 2.93
C LEU A 178 17.57 6.01 4.31
N LEU A 179 16.67 5.02 4.37
CA LEU A 179 16.12 4.54 5.64
C LEU A 179 17.19 3.94 6.56
N LEU A 180 18.09 3.12 6.01
CA LEU A 180 19.15 2.49 6.79
C LEU A 180 20.11 3.54 7.34
N LYS A 181 20.44 4.58 6.58
CA LYS A 181 21.29 5.68 7.05
C LYS A 181 20.73 6.37 8.28
N ASP A 182 19.42 6.61 8.32
CA ASP A 182 18.74 7.27 9.45
C ASP A 182 18.48 6.32 10.62
N CYS A 183 18.31 5.02 10.36
CA CYS A 183 18.12 3.99 11.40
C CYS A 183 19.42 3.56 12.08
N THR A 184 20.54 3.52 11.35
CA THR A 184 21.85 3.04 11.84
C THR A 184 22.27 3.64 13.19
N PRO A 185 22.23 4.98 13.40
CA PRO A 185 22.66 5.56 14.69
C PRO A 185 21.73 5.22 15.87
N LYS A 186 20.52 4.71 15.61
CA LYS A 186 19.56 4.28 16.63
C LYS A 186 19.64 2.77 16.95
N MET A 187 20.49 2.03 16.25
CA MET A 187 20.65 0.58 16.42
C MET A 187 21.94 0.25 17.18
N GLU A 188 21.91 -0.83 17.96
CA GLU A 188 23.12 -1.36 18.60
C GLU A 188 23.92 -2.23 17.62
N MET A 189 25.24 -2.33 17.83
CA MET A 189 26.14 -3.08 16.94
C MET A 189 25.69 -4.55 16.76
N LYS A 190 25.19 -5.20 17.82
CA LYS A 190 24.67 -6.57 17.73
C LYS A 190 23.45 -6.70 16.80
N ASP A 191 22.61 -5.67 16.73
CA ASP A 191 21.42 -5.66 15.89
C ASP A 191 21.80 -5.42 14.42
N LEU A 192 22.82 -4.59 14.18
CA LEU A 192 23.39 -4.39 12.84
C LEU A 192 23.99 -5.68 12.29
N VAL A 193 24.74 -6.42 13.11
CA VAL A 193 25.27 -7.75 12.73
C VAL A 193 24.13 -8.74 12.47
N SER A 194 23.08 -8.74 13.29
CA SER A 194 21.89 -9.57 13.05
C SER A 194 21.20 -9.24 11.72
N LEU A 195 21.08 -7.95 11.39
CA LEU A 195 20.51 -7.49 10.12
C LEU A 195 21.38 -7.90 8.93
N GLN A 196 22.71 -7.78 9.03
CA GLN A 196 23.65 -8.23 8.01
C GLN A 196 23.47 -9.72 7.70
N ASN A 197 23.39 -10.58 8.73
CA ASN A 197 23.20 -12.02 8.56
C ASN A 197 21.84 -12.35 7.90
N LYS A 198 20.78 -11.60 8.23
CA LYS A 198 19.47 -11.75 7.57
C LYS A 198 19.54 -11.37 6.09
N LEU A 199 20.22 -10.27 5.75
CA LEU A 199 20.40 -9.86 4.35
C LEU A 199 21.23 -10.87 3.55
N GLN A 200 22.31 -11.40 4.12
CA GLN A 200 23.10 -12.47 3.48
C GLN A 200 22.26 -13.72 3.22
N SER A 201 21.38 -14.08 4.15
CA SER A 201 20.45 -15.20 3.98
C SER A 201 19.46 -14.93 2.84
N CYS A 202 18.91 -13.72 2.75
CA CYS A 202 18.05 -13.31 1.63
C CYS A 202 18.78 -13.36 0.27
N VAL A 203 20.06 -12.96 0.21
CA VAL A 203 20.87 -13.07 -1.01
C VAL A 203 21.02 -14.54 -1.42
N ALA A 204 21.39 -15.42 -0.48
CA ALA A 204 21.52 -16.85 -0.74
C ALA A 204 20.22 -17.49 -1.24
N ASP A 205 19.07 -17.10 -0.68
CA ASP A 205 17.77 -17.63 -1.10
C ASP A 205 17.36 -17.10 -2.49
N ARG A 206 17.66 -15.84 -2.80
CA ARG A 206 17.45 -15.28 -4.14
C ARG A 206 18.36 -15.93 -5.19
N ASP A 207 19.60 -16.28 -4.84
CA ASP A 207 20.50 -17.01 -5.74
C ASP A 207 19.99 -18.42 -6.01
N LYS A 208 19.50 -19.14 -4.99
CA LYS A 208 18.86 -20.45 -5.16
C LYS A 208 17.61 -20.36 -6.05
N GLU A 209 16.76 -19.35 -5.84
CA GLU A 209 15.56 -19.13 -6.66
C GLU A 209 15.94 -18.79 -8.11
N SER A 210 16.96 -17.96 -8.32
CA SER A 210 17.49 -17.63 -9.64
C SER A 210 18.00 -18.88 -10.38
N LYS A 211 18.77 -19.74 -9.69
CA LYS A 211 19.23 -21.04 -10.23
C LYS A 211 18.07 -21.95 -10.60
N GLN A 212 17.08 -22.12 -9.72
CA GLN A 212 15.89 -22.92 -10.01
C GLN A 212 15.06 -22.37 -11.18
N ILE A 213 14.96 -21.04 -11.33
CA ILE A 213 14.30 -20.41 -12.49
C ILE A 213 15.10 -20.70 -13.77
N SER A 214 16.43 -20.66 -13.72
CA SER A 214 17.29 -20.98 -14.86
C SER A 214 17.19 -22.46 -15.27
N GLU A 215 17.05 -23.37 -14.30
CA GLU A 215 16.86 -24.81 -14.51
C GLU A 215 15.47 -25.13 -15.06
N LYS A 216 14.41 -24.52 -14.51
CA LYS A 216 13.02 -24.71 -14.99
C LYS A 216 12.79 -24.15 -16.40
N LYS A 217 13.62 -23.19 -16.83
CA LYS A 217 13.62 -22.68 -18.21
C LYS A 217 14.32 -23.62 -19.20
N LYS A 218 15.14 -24.57 -18.74
CA LYS A 218 15.64 -25.69 -19.54
C LYS A 218 14.52 -26.74 -19.62
N LYS A 219 13.68 -26.67 -20.67
CA LYS A 219 12.61 -27.64 -20.90
C LYS A 219 13.15 -29.08 -20.91
N PRO A 220 12.38 -30.08 -20.43
CA PRO A 220 12.71 -31.49 -20.56
C PRO A 220 12.43 -31.93 -21.99
N ASN A 221 13.38 -31.67 -22.89
CA ASN A 221 13.37 -32.29 -24.20
C ASN A 221 14.78 -32.74 -24.50
N ASP A 222 15.13 -33.94 -24.03
CA ASP A 222 15.83 -34.92 -24.86
C ASP A 222 15.98 -36.24 -24.09
N VAL A 223 15.06 -37.18 -24.32
CA VAL A 223 15.25 -38.57 -23.88
C VAL A 223 16.42 -39.24 -24.65
N GLY A 224 16.95 -38.59 -25.69
CA GLY A 224 18.16 -38.98 -26.44
C GLY A 224 19.51 -38.45 -25.88
N SER A 225 19.53 -37.51 -24.91
CA SER A 225 20.78 -36.94 -24.38
C SER A 225 21.38 -37.69 -23.19
N LYS A 226 20.72 -38.75 -22.70
CA LYS A 226 21.25 -39.56 -21.58
C LYS A 226 22.61 -40.21 -21.86
N ILE A 227 22.99 -40.36 -23.13
CA ILE A 227 24.31 -40.90 -23.51
C ILE A 227 25.43 -39.85 -23.45
N LYS A 228 25.12 -38.56 -23.58
CA LYS A 228 26.13 -37.48 -23.53
C LYS A 228 26.34 -36.91 -22.13
N ASN A 229 25.35 -37.03 -21.26
CA ASN A 229 25.45 -36.57 -19.86
C ASN A 229 26.41 -37.43 -19.01
N TYR A 230 26.66 -38.69 -19.40
CA TYR A 230 27.60 -39.55 -18.66
C TYR A 230 29.03 -39.01 -18.70
N GLN A 231 29.44 -38.39 -19.79
CA GLN A 231 30.78 -37.82 -19.92
C GLN A 231 30.92 -36.60 -19.01
N ASP A 232 29.92 -35.71 -18.99
CA ASP A 232 29.90 -34.52 -18.10
C ASP A 232 29.78 -34.91 -16.62
N GLU A 233 29.05 -35.98 -16.30
CA GLU A 233 28.96 -36.53 -14.93
C GLU A 233 30.29 -37.17 -14.49
N MET A 234 31.03 -37.81 -15.41
CA MET A 234 32.39 -38.29 -15.14
C MET A 234 33.37 -37.14 -14.96
N ASP A 235 33.24 -36.06 -15.74
CA ASP A 235 34.11 -34.89 -15.65
C ASP A 235 33.87 -34.08 -14.37
N MET A 236 32.63 -33.98 -13.88
CA MET A 236 32.36 -33.37 -12.57
C MET A 236 32.81 -34.25 -11.38
N LEU A 237 32.87 -35.57 -11.53
CA LEU A 237 33.23 -36.48 -10.44
C LEU A 237 34.73 -36.81 -10.39
N TYR A 238 35.43 -36.71 -11.52
CA TYR A 238 36.84 -37.09 -11.67
C TYR A 238 37.73 -36.02 -12.34
N GLY A 239 37.18 -34.93 -12.89
CA GLY A 239 37.91 -33.93 -13.66
C GLY A 239 38.62 -32.84 -12.86
N ASP A 240 38.50 -32.82 -11.53
CA ASP A 240 39.18 -31.86 -10.64
C ASP A 240 40.32 -32.53 -9.85
N LEU A 241 41.15 -33.32 -10.54
CA LEU A 241 42.37 -33.92 -9.99
C LEU A 241 43.61 -33.74 -10.87
N SER A 242 43.57 -32.87 -11.90
CA SER A 242 44.81 -32.32 -12.46
C SER A 242 45.24 -31.09 -11.66
N GLN A 243 45.57 -31.36 -10.40
CA GLN A 243 46.51 -30.63 -9.54
C GLN A 243 47.69 -30.18 -10.43
N ASP A 244 47.87 -28.89 -10.66
CA ASP A 244 48.68 -28.02 -9.80
C ASP A 244 50.03 -28.70 -9.46
N GLU A 245 50.78 -29.07 -10.49
CA GLU A 245 52.21 -29.36 -10.44
C GLU A 245 52.84 -28.69 -11.66
N ASP A 246 53.34 -27.47 -11.47
CA ASP A 246 54.58 -26.94 -12.08
C ASP A 246 54.68 -25.43 -11.74
N ASP A 247 54.89 -25.14 -10.46
CA ASP A 247 55.48 -23.88 -9.99
C ASP A 247 56.63 -24.27 -9.05
N ASP A 248 57.83 -24.41 -9.61
CA ASP A 248 59.12 -24.17 -8.93
C ASP A 248 60.27 -24.35 -9.95
N ASP A 249 60.88 -23.23 -10.36
CA ASP A 249 62.33 -22.96 -10.29
C ASP A 249 62.94 -22.18 -11.48
N GLU A 250 63.36 -20.94 -11.14
CA GLU A 250 64.57 -20.22 -11.56
C GLU A 250 64.77 -19.77 -13.04
N ASP A 251 64.66 -18.45 -13.29
CA ASP A 251 65.79 -17.63 -13.79
C ASP A 251 65.39 -16.15 -14.05
N PHE A 252 65.71 -15.24 -13.12
CA PHE A 252 66.28 -13.92 -13.44
C PHE A 252 66.88 -13.21 -12.19
N ILE A 253 68.18 -13.42 -11.96
CA ILE A 253 69.16 -12.36 -11.66
C ILE A 253 70.30 -12.51 -12.65
#